data_AF-A0A822E930-F1
#
_entry.id   AF-A0A822E930-F1
#
_cell.length_a   1.000
_cell.length_b   1.000
_cell.length_c   1.000
_cell.angle_alpha   90.00
_cell.angle_beta   90.00
_cell.angle_gamma   90.00
#
_symmetry.space_group_name_H-M   'P 1'
#
loop_
_entity.id
_entity.type
_entity.pdbx_description
1 polymer ?
#
loop_
_entity_poly.entity_id
_entity_poly.type
_entity_poly.pdbx_seq_one_letter_code
_entity_poly.pdbx_strand_id
1 'polypeptide(L)'
;QCLRDSGLLYILLTLGTVWFGTFLYKFKQTPYLTSAKRELLTDYALPVSVIIMSLIGSILFSQINLPSFTMDSGHLFLMVRFKSVNIKQIIGTGVLGFSLSLLMFLDQNIAGAIVNSPANKLKKGKAFHVDLLVIAILNGLLSLFGLTWMHGALPLSPLHVKALADTEERVEQGHIQSVIVKVRETRLTVLISHIFIGLSLLMRHVLKEIPMPVLDGLFLYLALTSLDGNQFFERVTLFFTEQAAYPPNHYIRQVPQRKIHLFTFLQLIQLSILCILGFSPILYTKLILPIWLVVMVAFRYRILPKIIATKYLRALDQRL
;
A
#
# COMPACT_ATOMS: atom_id res chain seq x y z
N GLN A 1 -2.22 0.18 -32.39
CA GLN A 1 -3.36 1.01 -32.84
C GLN A 1 -4.42 0.95 -31.75
N CYS A 2 -4.89 2.09 -31.26
CA CYS A 2 -5.87 2.15 -30.17
C CYS A 2 -7.27 1.90 -30.75
N LEU A 3 -7.70 0.64 -30.80
CA LEU A 3 -9.06 0.29 -31.22
C LEU A 3 -10.03 0.61 -30.08
N ARG A 4 -11.16 1.24 -30.41
CA ARG A 4 -12.21 1.61 -29.44
C ARG A 4 -12.66 0.41 -28.60
N ASP A 5 -12.73 -0.77 -29.22
CA ASP A 5 -13.16 -2.01 -28.60
C ASP A 5 -12.18 -2.48 -27.52
N SER A 6 -10.87 -2.29 -27.75
CA SER A 6 -9.84 -2.58 -26.74
C SER A 6 -9.96 -1.66 -25.52
N GLY A 7 -10.31 -0.37 -25.73
CA GLY A 7 -10.51 0.57 -24.63
C GLY A 7 -11.74 0.25 -23.78
N LEU A 8 -12.86 -0.09 -24.41
CA LEU A 8 -14.07 -0.50 -23.70
C LEU A 8 -13.87 -1.79 -22.92
N LEU A 9 -13.23 -2.79 -23.53
CA LEU A 9 -12.91 -4.04 -22.86
C LEU A 9 -11.96 -3.83 -21.67
N TYR A 10 -10.95 -2.96 -21.83
CA TYR A 10 -10.02 -2.63 -20.75
C TYR A 10 -10.76 -2.07 -19.54
N ILE A 11 -11.62 -1.06 -19.74
CA ILE A 11 -12.43 -0.47 -18.66
C ILE A 11 -13.37 -1.51 -18.05
N LEU A 12 -14.02 -2.34 -18.86
CA LEU A 12 -14.93 -3.38 -18.39
C LEU A 12 -14.22 -4.40 -17.48
N LEU A 13 -13.03 -4.87 -17.87
CA LEU A 13 -12.24 -5.81 -17.07
C LEU A 13 -11.70 -5.15 -15.79
N THR A 14 -11.20 -3.92 -15.87
CA THR A 14 -10.69 -3.17 -14.71
C THR A 14 -11.79 -2.84 -13.70
N LEU A 15 -12.95 -2.33 -14.14
CA LEU A 15 -14.06 -2.05 -13.22
C LEU A 15 -14.76 -3.34 -12.77
N GLY A 16 -14.84 -4.36 -13.65
CA GLY A 16 -15.42 -5.66 -13.35
C GLY A 16 -14.67 -6.42 -12.26
N THR A 17 -13.34 -6.41 -12.29
CA THR A 17 -12.49 -6.99 -11.22
C THR A 17 -12.71 -6.30 -9.88
N VAL A 18 -12.77 -4.97 -9.86
CA VAL A 18 -13.00 -4.20 -8.63
C VAL A 18 -14.40 -4.44 -8.09
N TRP A 19 -15.42 -4.40 -8.96
CA TRP A 19 -16.80 -4.66 -8.58
C TRP A 19 -16.96 -6.07 -8.01
N PHE A 20 -16.40 -7.08 -8.68
CA PHE A 20 -16.50 -8.46 -8.24
C PHE A 20 -15.70 -8.70 -6.94
N GLY A 21 -14.50 -8.11 -6.82
CA GLY A 21 -13.71 -8.16 -5.58
C GLY A 21 -14.45 -7.53 -4.40
N THR A 22 -15.04 -6.34 -4.59
CA THR A 22 -15.82 -5.67 -3.53
C THR A 22 -17.12 -6.41 -3.21
N PHE A 23 -17.77 -7.03 -4.20
CA PHE A 23 -18.94 -7.88 -3.99
C PHE A 23 -18.61 -9.08 -3.11
N LEU A 24 -17.55 -9.83 -3.43
CA LEU A 24 -17.09 -10.96 -2.61
C LEU A 24 -16.67 -10.53 -1.20
N TYR A 25 -16.02 -9.37 -1.07
CA TYR A 25 -15.65 -8.82 0.23
C TYR A 25 -16.88 -8.46 1.09
N LYS A 26 -17.87 -7.80 0.49
CA LYS A 26 -19.14 -7.45 1.16
C LYS A 26 -20.03 -8.66 1.42
N PHE A 27 -19.80 -9.78 0.74
CA PHE A 27 -20.53 -11.02 0.96
C PHE A 27 -20.41 -11.51 2.41
N LYS A 28 -19.34 -11.13 3.11
CA LYS A 28 -19.20 -11.36 4.56
C LYS A 28 -20.37 -10.81 5.36
N GLN A 29 -21.03 -9.72 4.98
CA GLN A 29 -22.14 -9.13 5.75
C GLN A 29 -23.50 -9.76 5.44
N THR A 30 -23.57 -10.59 4.40
CA THR A 30 -24.83 -11.19 3.96
C THR A 30 -25.22 -12.38 4.85
N PRO A 31 -26.52 -12.65 5.04
CA PRO A 31 -27.00 -13.79 5.84
C PRO A 31 -26.87 -15.14 5.11
N TYR A 32 -26.36 -15.14 3.88
CA TYR A 32 -26.22 -16.35 3.06
C TYR A 32 -24.95 -17.12 3.45
N LEU A 33 -25.02 -18.46 3.45
CA LEU A 33 -23.92 -19.39 3.80
C LEU A 33 -23.50 -19.41 5.29
N THR A 34 -22.80 -20.47 5.68
CA THR A 34 -22.22 -20.62 7.01
C THR A 34 -21.04 -19.66 7.22
N SER A 35 -20.82 -19.23 8.47
CA SER A 35 -19.79 -18.23 8.82
C SER A 35 -18.39 -18.61 8.33
N ALA A 36 -17.99 -19.89 8.45
CA ALA A 36 -16.69 -20.37 7.98
C ALA A 36 -16.53 -20.26 6.46
N LYS A 37 -17.59 -20.53 5.68
CA LYS A 37 -17.55 -20.41 4.21
C LYS A 37 -17.52 -18.94 3.78
N ARG A 38 -18.20 -18.06 4.50
CA ARG A 38 -18.16 -16.60 4.28
C ARG A 38 -16.76 -16.04 4.52
N GLU A 39 -16.12 -16.45 5.62
CA GLU A 39 -14.75 -16.04 5.94
C GLU A 39 -13.77 -16.48 4.85
N LEU A 40 -13.82 -17.77 4.47
CA LEU A 40 -13.01 -18.31 3.37
C LEU A 40 -13.21 -17.52 2.06
N LEU A 41 -14.45 -17.24 1.68
CA LEU A 41 -14.75 -16.50 0.45
C LEU A 41 -14.21 -15.06 0.49
N THR A 42 -14.24 -14.43 1.66
CA THR A 42 -13.75 -13.06 1.86
C THR A 42 -12.22 -13.01 1.76
N ASP A 43 -11.53 -14.00 2.33
CA ASP A 43 -10.07 -14.08 2.31
C ASP A 43 -9.53 -14.36 0.90
N TYR A 44 -10.24 -15.18 0.12
CA TYR A 44 -9.91 -15.49 -1.27
C TYR A 44 -10.57 -14.56 -2.31
N ALA A 45 -11.25 -13.49 -1.88
CA ALA A 45 -12.00 -12.61 -2.77
C ALA A 45 -11.13 -12.04 -3.91
N LEU A 46 -9.89 -11.62 -3.58
CA LEU A 46 -8.98 -11.01 -4.54
C LEU A 46 -8.38 -12.00 -5.55
N PRO A 47 -7.82 -13.16 -5.14
CA PRO A 47 -7.39 -14.18 -6.11
C PRO A 47 -8.53 -14.68 -7.00
N VAL A 48 -9.71 -14.91 -6.43
CA VAL A 48 -10.88 -15.42 -7.17
C VAL A 48 -11.37 -14.40 -8.20
N SER A 49 -11.39 -13.11 -7.86
CA SER A 49 -11.78 -12.05 -8.80
C SER A 49 -10.86 -11.96 -10.01
N VAL A 50 -9.54 -12.07 -9.78
CA VAL A 50 -8.53 -12.08 -10.84
C VAL A 50 -8.71 -13.28 -11.76
N ILE A 51 -8.87 -14.49 -11.19
CA ILE A 51 -9.02 -15.71 -11.99
C ILE A 51 -10.28 -15.63 -12.85
N ILE A 52 -11.43 -15.25 -12.28
CA ILE A 52 -12.70 -15.19 -13.01
C ILE A 52 -12.65 -14.14 -14.12
N MET A 53 -12.15 -12.93 -13.83
CA MET A 53 -12.07 -11.89 -14.86
C MET A 53 -11.01 -12.18 -15.91
N SER A 54 -9.92 -12.86 -15.54
CA SER A 54 -8.93 -13.35 -16.51
C SER A 54 -9.52 -14.42 -17.43
N LEU A 55 -10.33 -15.35 -16.91
CA LEU A 55 -11.02 -16.36 -17.72
C LEU A 55 -12.05 -15.72 -18.66
N ILE A 56 -12.81 -14.75 -18.18
CA ILE A 56 -13.75 -13.97 -19.02
C ILE A 56 -12.98 -13.22 -20.12
N GLY A 57 -11.87 -12.58 -19.79
CA GLY A 57 -11.03 -11.89 -20.76
C GLY A 57 -10.45 -12.82 -21.83
N SER A 58 -9.92 -13.98 -21.42
CA SER A 58 -9.28 -14.95 -22.32
C SER A 58 -10.29 -15.72 -23.18
N ILE A 59 -11.41 -16.19 -22.62
CA ILE A 59 -12.40 -17.01 -23.36
C ILE A 59 -13.32 -16.14 -24.21
N LEU A 60 -13.86 -15.06 -23.63
CA LEU A 60 -14.94 -14.27 -24.24
C LEU A 60 -14.38 -13.21 -25.21
N PHE A 61 -13.12 -12.79 -25.02
CA PHE A 61 -12.47 -11.73 -25.80
C PHE A 61 -11.09 -12.10 -26.36
N SER A 62 -10.89 -13.39 -26.68
CA SER A 62 -9.64 -13.92 -27.27
C SER A 62 -9.17 -13.17 -28.54
N GLN A 63 -10.10 -12.54 -29.27
CA GLN A 63 -9.83 -11.84 -30.53
C GLN A 63 -9.21 -10.44 -30.35
N ILE A 64 -9.20 -9.89 -29.14
CA ILE A 64 -8.71 -8.53 -28.87
C ILE A 64 -7.33 -8.63 -28.21
N ASN A 65 -6.31 -8.10 -28.90
CA ASN A 65 -4.94 -8.05 -28.40
C ASN A 65 -4.86 -7.09 -27.20
N LEU A 66 -4.95 -7.64 -25.99
CA LEU A 66 -4.63 -6.92 -24.76
C LEU A 66 -3.12 -6.99 -24.52
N PRO A 67 -2.51 -5.93 -23.95
CA PRO A 67 -1.12 -6.02 -23.51
C PRO A 67 -1.02 -7.15 -22.48
N SER A 68 -0.08 -8.07 -22.68
CA SER A 68 0.25 -9.16 -21.77
C SER A 68 1.55 -8.86 -21.03
N PHE A 69 1.76 -9.57 -19.92
CA PHE A 69 2.96 -9.38 -19.11
C PHE A 69 4.23 -9.79 -19.88
N THR A 70 5.10 -8.81 -20.18
CA THR A 70 6.37 -9.04 -20.86
C THR A 70 7.48 -9.36 -19.85
N MET A 71 7.99 -10.59 -19.89
CA MET A 71 9.20 -10.97 -19.18
C MET A 71 10.41 -10.68 -20.07
N ASP A 72 11.20 -9.66 -19.73
CA ASP A 72 12.46 -9.40 -20.41
C ASP A 72 13.44 -10.55 -20.15
N SER A 73 13.85 -11.23 -21.22
CA SER A 73 14.86 -12.30 -21.21
C SER A 73 16.28 -11.73 -21.26
N GLY A 74 16.55 -10.65 -20.52
CA GLY A 74 17.90 -10.13 -20.34
C GLY A 74 18.76 -11.11 -19.55
N HIS A 75 20.08 -11.03 -19.72
CA HIS A 75 21.04 -11.78 -18.89
C HIS A 75 20.87 -11.36 -17.43
N LEU A 76 20.19 -12.19 -16.63
CA LEU A 76 19.81 -11.94 -15.22
C LEU A 76 21.00 -11.75 -14.27
N PHE A 77 22.21 -12.07 -14.71
CA PHE A 77 23.44 -11.94 -13.93
C PHE A 77 24.50 -11.22 -14.76
N LEU A 78 24.36 -9.91 -14.89
CA LEU A 78 25.43 -9.08 -15.47
C LEU A 78 26.20 -8.45 -14.32
N MET A 79 27.32 -9.05 -13.94
CA MET A 79 28.22 -8.45 -12.96
C MET A 79 28.65 -7.07 -13.47
N VAL A 80 28.50 -6.06 -12.61
CA VAL A 80 28.76 -4.67 -12.98
C VAL A 80 30.21 -4.53 -13.43
N ARG A 81 30.42 -4.14 -14.68
CA ARG A 81 31.77 -3.93 -15.24
C ARG A 81 32.29 -2.58 -14.76
N PHE A 82 33.22 -2.59 -13.81
CA PHE A 82 33.96 -1.42 -13.36
C PHE A 82 34.91 -0.93 -14.47
N LYS A 83 34.37 -0.30 -15.50
CA LYS A 83 35.16 0.42 -16.51
C LYS A 83 35.73 1.69 -15.88
N SER A 84 36.82 2.26 -16.41
CA SER A 84 37.47 3.45 -15.87
C SER A 84 36.50 4.63 -15.70
N VAL A 85 36.00 4.83 -14.48
CA VAL A 85 35.02 5.87 -14.14
C VAL A 85 35.75 7.18 -13.82
N ASN A 86 35.23 8.30 -14.33
CA ASN A 86 35.77 9.63 -14.03
C ASN A 86 35.42 10.05 -12.60
N ILE A 87 36.34 10.71 -11.88
CA ILE A 87 36.15 11.19 -10.50
C ILE A 87 34.88 12.04 -10.35
N LYS A 88 34.56 12.86 -11.37
CA LYS A 88 33.32 13.67 -11.36
C LYS A 88 32.06 12.82 -11.32
N GLN A 89 32.05 11.67 -11.99
CA GLN A 89 30.92 10.75 -12.00
C GLN A 89 30.77 10.05 -10.64
N ILE A 90 31.89 9.67 -10.00
CA ILE A 90 31.89 9.06 -8.66
C ILE A 90 31.24 10.00 -7.64
N ILE A 91 31.64 11.28 -7.63
CA ILE A 91 31.08 12.30 -6.74
C ILE A 91 29.58 12.49 -7.04
N GLY A 92 29.21 12.60 -8.31
CA GLY A 92 27.80 12.74 -8.72
C GLY A 92 26.93 11.57 -8.27
N THR A 93 27.40 10.32 -8.45
CA THR A 93 26.69 9.12 -7.98
C THR A 93 26.65 9.02 -6.47
N GLY A 94 27.64 9.57 -5.75
CA GLY A 94 27.64 9.62 -4.29
C GLY A 94 26.49 10.45 -3.74
N VAL A 95 26.24 11.63 -4.32
CA VAL A 95 25.11 12.50 -3.92
C VAL A 95 23.76 11.84 -4.21
N LEU A 96 23.62 11.24 -5.40
CA LEU A 96 22.40 10.52 -5.77
C LEU A 96 22.16 9.30 -4.87
N GLY A 97 23.21 8.54 -4.59
CA GLY A 97 23.18 7.37 -3.70
C GLY A 97 22.81 7.75 -2.26
N PHE A 98 23.34 8.85 -1.74
CA PHE A 98 22.97 9.36 -0.42
C PHE A 98 21.48 9.71 -0.34
N SER A 99 20.97 10.45 -1.33
CA SER A 99 19.55 10.83 -1.35
C SER A 99 18.63 9.61 -1.51
N LEU A 100 19.02 8.63 -2.32
CA LEU A 100 18.28 7.39 -2.49
C LEU A 100 18.29 6.53 -1.21
N SER A 101 19.43 6.50 -0.50
CA SER A 101 19.54 5.87 0.80
C SER A 101 18.60 6.51 1.83
N LEU A 102 18.48 7.85 1.83
CA LEU A 102 17.54 8.57 2.69
C LEU A 102 16.09 8.18 2.36
N LEU A 103 15.73 8.07 1.08
CA LEU A 103 14.39 7.63 0.65
C LEU A 103 14.08 6.22 1.17
N MET A 104 15.00 5.27 0.96
CA MET A 104 14.83 3.89 1.42
C MET A 104 14.74 3.77 2.93
N PHE A 105 15.53 4.56 3.65
CA PHE A 105 15.47 4.66 5.11
C PHE A 105 14.09 5.13 5.57
N LEU A 106 13.53 6.16 4.93
CA LEU A 106 12.19 6.65 5.27
C LEU A 106 11.11 5.62 4.94
N ASP A 107 11.11 5.04 3.74
CA ASP A 107 10.11 4.06 3.32
C ASP A 107 10.10 2.84 4.25
N GLN A 108 11.28 2.33 4.62
CA GLN A 108 11.38 1.18 5.53
C GLN A 108 10.87 1.51 6.94
N ASN A 109 11.22 2.68 7.48
CA ASN A 109 10.76 3.06 8.81
C ASN A 109 9.26 3.38 8.84
N ILE A 110 8.72 4.01 7.79
CA ILE A 110 7.29 4.28 7.67
C ILE A 110 6.51 2.97 7.54
N ALA A 111 6.93 2.07 6.64
CA ALA A 111 6.30 0.76 6.47
C ALA A 111 6.34 -0.04 7.79
N GLY A 112 7.52 -0.08 8.44
CA GLY A 112 7.69 -0.74 9.72
C GLY A 112 6.83 -0.12 10.83
N ALA A 113 6.68 1.21 10.87
CA ALA A 113 5.87 1.90 11.87
C ALA A 113 4.38 1.62 11.70
N ILE A 114 3.88 1.57 10.45
CA ILE A 114 2.48 1.22 10.15
C ILE A 114 2.19 -0.22 10.57
N VAL A 115 3.07 -1.16 10.22
CA VAL A 115 2.93 -2.57 10.61
C VAL A 115 2.98 -2.72 12.14
N ASN A 116 3.94 -2.06 12.79
CA ASN A 116 4.12 -2.09 14.24
C ASN A 116 3.24 -1.07 14.99
N SER A 117 2.15 -0.63 14.39
CA SER A 117 1.14 0.18 15.05
C SER A 117 0.51 -0.63 16.19
N PRO A 118 0.30 -0.04 17.39
CA PRO A 118 -0.37 -0.70 18.50
C PRO A 118 -1.81 -1.13 18.15
N ALA A 119 -2.43 -0.52 17.12
CA ALA A 119 -3.70 -0.97 16.58
C ALA A 119 -3.69 -2.43 16.09
N ASN A 120 -2.53 -2.89 15.59
CA ASN A 120 -2.36 -4.27 15.09
C ASN A 120 -2.08 -5.28 16.21
N LYS A 121 -1.89 -4.84 17.46
CA LYS A 121 -1.68 -5.70 18.65
C LYS A 121 -0.65 -6.83 18.43
N LEU A 122 0.46 -6.50 17.77
CA LEU A 122 1.58 -7.43 17.59
C LEU A 122 2.20 -7.80 18.94
N LYS A 123 2.60 -9.06 19.10
CA LYS A 123 3.17 -9.61 20.34
C LYS A 123 4.69 -9.53 20.36
N LYS A 124 5.35 -9.70 19.20
CA LYS A 124 6.80 -9.60 19.10
C LYS A 124 7.25 -8.14 19.10
N GLY A 125 8.42 -7.90 19.68
CA GLY A 125 9.03 -6.57 19.74
C GLY A 125 9.41 -6.03 18.36
N LYS A 126 9.62 -4.70 18.29
CA LYS A 126 9.99 -3.98 17.08
C LYS A 126 11.49 -4.11 16.82
N ALA A 127 11.91 -4.35 15.58
CA ALA A 127 13.32 -4.58 15.22
C ALA A 127 13.82 -3.68 14.09
N PHE A 128 13.48 -2.39 14.13
CA PHE A 128 13.78 -1.42 13.04
C PHE A 128 15.24 -1.39 12.58
N HIS A 129 16.20 -1.45 13.52
CA HIS A 129 17.62 -1.39 13.20
C HIS A 129 18.13 -2.65 12.48
N VAL A 130 17.62 -3.82 12.89
CA VAL A 130 18.00 -5.10 12.27
C VAL A 130 17.41 -5.16 10.86
N ASP A 131 16.16 -4.73 10.69
CA ASP A 131 15.51 -4.68 9.38
C ASP A 131 16.28 -3.77 8.40
N LEU A 132 16.75 -2.61 8.87
CA LEU A 132 17.55 -1.70 8.07
C LEU A 132 18.91 -2.29 7.68
N LEU A 133 19.59 -2.97 8.62
CA LEU A 133 20.87 -3.63 8.36
C LEU A 133 20.72 -4.74 7.30
N VAL A 134 19.68 -5.57 7.42
CA VAL A 134 19.41 -6.65 6.46
C VAL A 134 19.15 -6.10 5.06
N ILE A 135 18.33 -5.04 4.94
CA ILE A 135 18.07 -4.40 3.65
C ILE A 135 19.33 -3.77 3.06
N ALA A 136 20.17 -3.14 3.87
CA ALA A 136 21.43 -2.57 3.41
C ALA A 136 22.38 -3.64 2.85
N ILE A 137 22.52 -4.78 3.52
CA ILE A 137 23.35 -5.90 3.05
C ILE A 137 22.77 -6.48 1.74
N LEU A 138 21.45 -6.72 1.70
CA LEU A 138 20.79 -7.25 0.50
C LEU A 138 20.91 -6.31 -0.70
N ASN A 139 20.67 -5.01 -0.52
CA ASN A 139 20.80 -4.03 -1.60
C ASN A 139 22.26 -3.85 -2.04
N GLY A 140 23.23 -3.98 -1.13
CA GLY A 140 24.64 -4.02 -1.48
C GLY A 140 24.97 -5.21 -2.40
N LEU A 141 24.46 -6.40 -2.09
CA LEU A 141 24.61 -7.58 -2.95
C LEU A 141 23.90 -7.43 -4.29
N LEU A 142 22.64 -6.96 -4.29
CA LEU A 142 21.88 -6.73 -5.52
C LEU A 142 22.58 -5.71 -6.44
N SER A 143 23.19 -4.67 -5.87
CA SER A 143 23.98 -3.68 -6.62
C SER A 143 25.20 -4.30 -7.31
N LEU A 144 25.88 -5.27 -6.68
CA LEU A 144 27.03 -5.95 -7.27
C LEU A 144 26.64 -6.76 -8.52
N PHE A 145 25.45 -7.37 -8.48
CA PHE A 145 24.90 -8.18 -9.56
C PHE A 145 24.09 -7.37 -10.59
N GLY A 146 23.99 -6.04 -10.43
CA GLY A 146 23.21 -5.18 -11.33
C GLY A 146 21.69 -5.39 -11.23
N LEU A 147 21.21 -6.02 -10.16
CA LEU A 147 19.80 -6.30 -9.91
C LEU A 147 19.10 -5.08 -9.26
N THR A 148 17.80 -4.98 -9.47
CA THR A 148 16.97 -3.91 -8.89
C THR A 148 16.95 -3.99 -7.37
N TRP A 149 16.98 -2.83 -6.71
CA TRP A 149 17.00 -2.76 -5.25
C TRP A 149 15.63 -3.07 -4.65
N MET A 150 15.64 -3.58 -3.42
CA MET A 150 14.46 -3.93 -2.63
C MET A 150 14.21 -2.87 -1.55
N HIS A 151 12.94 -2.56 -1.28
CA HIS A 151 12.53 -1.66 -0.20
C HIS A 151 11.21 -2.11 0.44
N GLY A 152 10.84 -1.51 1.56
CA GLY A 152 9.57 -1.80 2.25
C GLY A 152 8.35 -1.51 1.37
N ALA A 153 7.42 -2.48 1.30
CA ALA A 153 6.23 -2.40 0.45
C ALA A 153 5.02 -1.83 1.22
N LEU A 154 4.80 -0.52 1.08
CA LEU A 154 3.82 0.24 1.89
C LEU A 154 2.36 -0.25 1.85
N PRO A 155 1.76 -0.66 0.71
CA PRO A 155 0.41 -1.23 0.73
C PRO A 155 0.43 -2.72 1.09
N LEU A 156 1.45 -3.46 0.65
CA LEU A 156 1.46 -4.92 0.77
C LEU A 156 1.73 -5.40 2.20
N SER A 157 2.66 -4.77 2.92
CA SER A 157 3.00 -5.14 4.30
C SER A 157 1.82 -5.04 5.28
N PRO A 158 1.08 -3.91 5.37
CA PRO A 158 -0.08 -3.83 6.25
C PRO A 158 -1.24 -4.74 5.79
N LEU A 159 -1.44 -4.91 4.48
CA LEU A 159 -2.43 -5.85 3.96
C LEU A 159 -2.09 -7.30 4.33
N HIS A 160 -0.82 -7.69 4.30
CA HIS A 160 -0.37 -9.00 4.74
C HIS A 160 -0.65 -9.22 6.24
N VAL A 161 -0.43 -8.19 7.07
CA VAL A 161 -0.77 -8.24 8.50
C VAL A 161 -2.28 -8.35 8.71
N LYS A 162 -3.07 -7.58 7.95
CA LYS A 162 -4.54 -7.63 8.01
C LYS A 162 -5.10 -9.00 7.57
N ALA A 163 -4.49 -9.64 6.58
CA ALA A 163 -4.84 -10.99 6.15
C ALA A 163 -4.49 -12.07 7.19
N LEU A 164 -3.56 -11.79 8.11
CA LEU A 164 -3.21 -12.66 9.23
C LEU A 164 -3.89 -12.27 10.55
N ALA A 165 -4.75 -11.26 10.51
CA ALA A 165 -5.42 -10.70 11.67
C ALA A 165 -6.82 -11.30 11.86
N ASP A 166 -7.02 -11.96 12.99
CA ASP A 166 -8.35 -12.37 13.43
C ASP A 166 -9.09 -11.09 13.90
N THR A 167 -10.18 -10.75 13.21
CA THR A 167 -10.94 -9.52 13.43
C THR A 167 -12.32 -9.84 14.00
N GLU A 168 -12.66 -9.26 15.14
CA GLU A 168 -13.99 -9.36 15.75
C GLU A 168 -14.82 -8.11 15.44
N GLU A 169 -16.09 -8.32 15.11
CA GLU A 169 -17.07 -7.24 15.04
C GLU A 169 -17.58 -6.94 16.44
N ARG A 170 -17.19 -5.78 16.99
CA ARG A 170 -17.70 -5.30 18.27
C ARG A 170 -18.71 -4.20 18.01
N VAL A 171 -19.90 -4.37 18.59
CA VAL A 171 -20.93 -3.33 18.56
C VAL A 171 -20.65 -2.35 19.68
N GLU A 172 -20.00 -1.24 19.35
CA GLU A 172 -19.85 -0.12 20.28
C GLU A 172 -20.97 0.88 20.00
N GLN A 173 -21.89 1.01 20.96
CA GLN A 173 -22.95 2.04 20.98
C GLN A 173 -23.76 2.12 19.67
N GLY A 174 -24.17 0.97 19.12
CA GLY A 174 -24.99 0.87 17.91
C GLY A 174 -24.23 0.88 16.58
N HIS A 175 -22.91 1.10 16.60
CA HIS A 175 -22.05 0.96 15.41
C HIS A 175 -21.20 -0.30 15.49
N ILE A 176 -21.19 -1.06 14.41
CA ILE A 176 -20.36 -2.27 14.26
C ILE A 176 -18.94 -1.81 13.89
N GLN A 177 -17.99 -1.96 14.81
CA GLN A 177 -16.57 -1.71 14.54
C GLN A 177 -15.79 -3.02 14.49
N SER A 178 -15.06 -3.23 13.42
CA SER A 178 -14.17 -4.40 13.27
C SER A 178 -12.85 -4.12 13.99
N VAL A 179 -12.63 -4.76 15.14
CA VAL A 179 -11.41 -4.60 15.95
C VAL A 179 -10.52 -5.82 15.79
N ILE A 180 -9.25 -5.58 15.48
CA ILE A 180 -8.23 -6.65 15.43
C ILE A 180 -8.02 -7.19 16.84
N VAL A 181 -8.21 -8.50 17.02
CA VAL A 181 -8.08 -9.18 18.31
C VAL A 181 -6.68 -9.74 18.47
N LYS A 182 -6.21 -10.45 17.44
CA LYS A 182 -4.95 -11.16 17.44
C LYS A 182 -4.41 -11.25 16.02
N VAL A 183 -3.10 -11.08 15.86
CA VAL A 183 -2.41 -11.31 14.60
C VAL A 183 -1.55 -12.56 14.72
N ARG A 184 -1.59 -13.41 13.68
CA ARG A 184 -0.76 -14.62 13.57
C ARG A 184 0.59 -14.27 12.97
N GLU A 185 1.59 -14.08 13.81
CA GLU A 185 2.96 -13.75 13.37
C GLU A 185 3.71 -14.99 12.87
N THR A 186 3.72 -15.19 11.56
CA THR A 186 4.36 -16.34 10.90
C THR A 186 5.53 -15.91 10.01
N ARG A 187 6.57 -16.74 9.93
CA ARG A 187 7.71 -16.55 8.99
C ARG A 187 7.51 -17.30 7.68
N LEU A 188 6.66 -18.34 7.71
CA LEU A 188 6.49 -19.29 6.63
C LEU A 188 5.66 -18.73 5.48
N THR A 189 4.68 -17.85 5.74
CA THR A 189 3.87 -17.22 4.69
C THR A 189 4.72 -16.36 3.74
N VAL A 190 5.62 -15.55 4.30
CA VAL A 190 6.56 -14.72 3.54
C VAL A 190 7.55 -15.60 2.78
N LEU A 191 8.11 -16.64 3.41
CA LEU A 191 9.03 -17.55 2.74
C LEU A 191 8.37 -18.29 1.56
N ILE A 192 7.16 -18.83 1.77
CA ILE A 192 6.41 -19.54 0.73
C ILE A 192 6.03 -18.60 -0.41
N SER A 193 5.60 -17.37 -0.12
CA SER A 193 5.27 -16.39 -1.17
C SER A 193 6.50 -16.05 -2.03
N HIS A 194 7.68 -15.88 -1.44
CA HIS A 194 8.92 -15.65 -2.21
C HIS A 194 9.33 -16.87 -3.04
N ILE A 195 9.14 -18.09 -2.51
CA ILE A 195 9.34 -19.32 -3.30
C ILE A 195 8.39 -19.38 -4.49
N PHE A 196 7.10 -19.05 -4.29
CA PHE A 196 6.12 -19.00 -5.38
C PHE A 196 6.41 -17.91 -6.40
N ILE A 197 6.92 -16.74 -5.97
CA ILE A 197 7.40 -15.71 -6.90
C ILE A 197 8.55 -16.27 -7.75
N GLY A 198 9.51 -16.99 -7.15
CA GLY A 198 10.57 -17.68 -7.90
C GLY A 198 10.03 -18.74 -8.86
N LEU A 199 9.07 -19.57 -8.41
CA LEU A 199 8.45 -20.62 -9.20
C LEU A 199 7.61 -20.07 -10.36
N SER A 200 7.04 -18.87 -10.21
CA SER A 200 6.24 -18.21 -11.24
C SER A 200 7.01 -17.99 -12.55
N LEU A 201 8.34 -17.92 -12.48
CA LEU A 201 9.21 -17.86 -13.66
C LEU A 201 9.10 -19.10 -14.54
N LEU A 202 8.84 -20.28 -13.97
CA LEU A 202 8.59 -21.53 -14.72
C LEU A 202 7.19 -21.53 -15.36
N MET A 203 6.22 -20.87 -14.72
CA MET A 203 4.83 -20.78 -15.17
C MET A 203 4.59 -19.59 -16.13
N ARG A 204 5.63 -19.14 -16.84
CA ARG A 204 5.58 -17.96 -17.73
C ARG A 204 4.44 -18.04 -18.75
N HIS A 205 4.12 -19.23 -19.26
CA HIS A 205 3.06 -19.38 -20.26
C HIS A 205 1.68 -19.02 -19.70
N VAL A 206 1.35 -19.52 -18.50
CA VAL A 206 0.09 -19.20 -17.81
C VAL A 206 0.02 -17.73 -17.43
N LEU A 207 1.15 -17.14 -17.02
CA LEU A 207 1.19 -15.75 -16.58
C LEU A 207 0.93 -14.75 -17.73
N LYS A 208 1.25 -15.13 -18.98
CA LYS A 208 0.97 -14.31 -20.16
C LYS A 208 -0.52 -14.23 -20.52
N GLU A 209 -1.30 -15.22 -20.11
CA GLU A 209 -2.75 -15.27 -20.34
C GLU A 209 -3.53 -14.29 -19.44
N ILE A 210 -2.87 -13.72 -18.42
CA ILE A 210 -3.49 -12.73 -17.55
C ILE A 210 -3.45 -11.36 -18.23
N PRO A 211 -4.61 -10.78 -18.57
CA PRO A 211 -4.65 -9.46 -19.22
C PRO A 211 -4.26 -8.37 -18.22
N MET A 212 -3.43 -7.41 -18.66
CA MET A 212 -3.03 -6.25 -17.85
C MET A 212 -4.21 -5.47 -17.22
N PRO A 213 -5.36 -5.21 -17.90
CA PRO A 213 -6.48 -4.51 -17.26
C PRO A 213 -7.02 -5.19 -15.99
N VAL A 214 -6.90 -6.51 -15.87
CA VAL A 214 -7.32 -7.26 -14.67
C VAL A 214 -6.35 -6.99 -13.51
N LEU A 215 -5.04 -6.91 -13.81
CA LEU A 215 -4.02 -6.54 -12.82
C LEU A 215 -4.18 -5.08 -12.36
N ASP A 216 -4.48 -4.16 -13.29
CA ASP A 216 -4.75 -2.76 -12.96
C ASP A 216 -5.99 -2.62 -12.08
N GLY A 217 -7.02 -3.43 -12.32
CA GLY A 217 -8.19 -3.51 -11.46
C GLY A 217 -7.89 -4.10 -10.08
N LEU A 218 -7.01 -5.10 -9.99
CA LEU A 218 -6.48 -5.59 -8.72
C LEU A 218 -5.74 -4.48 -7.96
N PHE A 219 -4.89 -3.69 -8.62
CA PHE A 219 -4.21 -2.56 -7.99
C PHE A 219 -5.19 -1.49 -7.52
N LEU A 220 -6.24 -1.20 -8.29
CA LEU A 220 -7.28 -0.27 -7.90
C LEU A 220 -8.06 -0.78 -6.68
N TYR A 221 -8.39 -2.07 -6.62
CA TYR A 221 -9.02 -2.69 -5.46
C TYR A 221 -8.12 -2.62 -4.21
N LEU A 222 -6.84 -2.93 -4.36
CA LEU A 222 -5.85 -2.82 -3.27
C LEU A 222 -5.73 -1.37 -2.78
N ALA A 223 -5.73 -0.40 -3.69
CA ALA A 223 -5.71 1.02 -3.34
C ALA A 223 -6.97 1.41 -2.54
N LEU A 224 -8.16 1.03 -2.99
CA LEU A 224 -9.43 1.33 -2.29
C LEU A 224 -9.47 0.68 -0.90
N THR A 225 -9.15 -0.61 -0.79
CA THR A 225 -9.17 -1.31 0.50
C THR A 225 -8.08 -0.87 1.47
N SER A 226 -7.01 -0.23 0.98
CA SER A 226 -5.99 0.40 1.82
C SER A 226 -6.44 1.72 2.46
N LEU A 227 -7.47 2.37 1.90
CA LEU A 227 -8.09 3.56 2.49
C LEU A 227 -9.00 3.18 3.68
N ASP A 228 -9.56 1.97 3.65
CA ASP A 228 -10.42 1.46 4.72
C ASP A 228 -9.63 1.24 6.02
N GLY A 229 -9.99 1.99 7.06
CA GLY A 229 -9.31 2.02 8.36
C GLY A 229 -8.20 3.07 8.46
N ASN A 230 -8.02 3.91 7.43
CA ASN A 230 -7.13 5.07 7.52
C ASN A 230 -7.84 6.25 8.20
N GLN A 231 -7.36 6.64 9.38
CA GLN A 231 -7.91 7.78 10.14
C GLN A 231 -7.89 9.10 9.38
N PHE A 232 -6.88 9.33 8.54
CA PHE A 232 -6.86 10.54 7.72
C PHE A 232 -8.04 10.54 6.75
N PHE A 233 -8.28 9.40 6.08
CA PHE A 233 -9.41 9.25 5.16
C PHE A 233 -10.76 9.36 5.89
N GLU A 234 -10.92 8.71 7.04
CA GLU A 234 -12.11 8.87 7.90
C GLU A 234 -12.39 10.34 8.26
N ARG A 235 -11.35 11.13 8.53
CA ARG A 235 -11.53 12.55 8.85
C ARG A 235 -11.76 13.42 7.62
N VAL A 236 -11.28 13.01 6.45
CA VAL A 236 -11.61 13.67 5.18
C VAL A 236 -13.07 13.43 4.83
N THR A 237 -13.59 12.21 5.03
CA THR A 237 -15.01 11.92 4.78
C THR A 237 -15.93 12.72 5.70
N LEU A 238 -15.51 13.04 6.94
CA LEU A 238 -16.25 13.94 7.84
C LEU A 238 -16.49 15.35 7.28
N PHE A 239 -15.73 15.83 6.28
CA PHE A 239 -16.06 17.10 5.62
C PHE A 239 -17.36 17.02 4.81
N PHE A 240 -17.72 15.83 4.33
CA PHE A 240 -18.89 15.58 3.50
C PHE A 240 -20.03 14.92 4.27
N THR A 241 -19.78 14.45 5.50
CA THR A 241 -20.80 13.86 6.37
C THR A 241 -21.62 14.94 7.05
N GLU A 242 -22.94 14.76 7.14
CA GLU A 242 -23.81 15.63 7.93
C GLU A 242 -23.53 15.46 9.43
N GLN A 243 -23.59 16.56 10.20
CA GLN A 243 -23.26 16.57 11.63
C GLN A 243 -24.07 15.57 12.47
N ALA A 244 -25.33 15.32 12.09
CA ALA A 244 -26.19 14.37 12.77
C ALA A 244 -25.76 12.91 12.58
N ALA A 245 -25.03 12.61 11.49
CA ALA A 245 -24.58 11.27 11.14
C ALA A 245 -23.13 10.98 11.60
N TYR A 246 -22.54 11.84 12.43
CA TYR A 246 -21.17 11.64 12.91
C TYR A 246 -21.08 10.38 13.76
N PRO A 247 -20.14 9.45 13.46
CA PRO A 247 -19.96 8.27 14.28
C PRO A 247 -19.51 8.70 15.69
N PRO A 248 -19.98 8.02 16.76
CA PRO A 248 -19.63 8.34 18.14
C PRO A 248 -18.21 7.90 18.53
N ASN A 249 -17.20 8.34 17.77
CA ASN A 249 -15.80 8.02 18.01
C ASN A 249 -15.22 8.83 19.19
N HIS A 250 -14.24 8.25 19.90
CA HIS A 250 -13.58 8.86 21.07
C HIS A 250 -13.05 10.28 20.82
N TYR A 251 -12.43 10.52 19.66
CA TYR A 251 -11.81 11.83 19.35
C TYR A 251 -12.83 12.92 19.00
N ILE A 252 -13.98 12.57 18.40
CA ILE A 252 -15.04 13.53 18.04
C ILE A 252 -15.69 14.13 19.30
N ARG A 253 -15.72 13.35 20.40
CA ARG A 253 -16.24 13.80 21.70
C ARG A 253 -15.32 14.78 22.44
N GLN A 254 -14.01 14.68 22.23
CA GLN A 254 -13.03 15.43 23.00
C GLN A 254 -12.53 16.71 22.32
N VAL A 255 -12.65 16.80 21.00
CA VAL A 255 -12.09 17.89 20.21
C VAL A 255 -13.22 18.68 19.52
N PRO A 256 -13.24 20.02 19.61
CA PRO A 256 -14.22 20.81 18.89
C PRO A 256 -14.06 20.63 17.37
N GLN A 257 -15.17 20.48 16.65
CA GLN A 257 -15.21 20.16 15.21
C GLN A 257 -14.35 21.09 14.36
N ARG A 258 -14.39 22.41 14.62
CA ARG A 258 -13.57 23.40 13.89
C ARG A 258 -12.07 23.08 13.93
N LYS A 259 -11.57 22.55 15.04
CA LYS A 259 -10.15 22.16 15.18
C LYS A 259 -9.85 20.85 14.46
N ILE A 260 -10.81 19.92 14.39
CA ILE A 260 -10.69 18.70 13.58
C ILE A 260 -10.57 19.07 12.09
N HIS A 261 -11.48 19.91 11.59
CA HIS A 261 -11.47 20.36 10.19
C HIS A 261 -10.23 21.21 9.85
N LEU A 262 -9.77 22.08 10.75
CA LEU A 262 -8.52 22.80 10.55
C LEU A 262 -7.33 21.85 10.45
N PHE A 263 -7.28 20.83 11.31
CA PHE A 263 -6.21 19.84 11.30
C PHE A 263 -6.18 19.04 10.00
N THR A 264 -7.34 18.56 9.56
CA THR A 264 -7.45 17.76 8.34
C THR A 264 -7.20 18.57 7.08
N PHE A 265 -7.60 19.85 7.07
CA PHE A 265 -7.27 20.77 5.99
C PHE A 265 -5.76 20.99 5.85
N LEU A 266 -5.05 21.18 6.98
CA LEU A 266 -3.59 21.28 6.98
C LEU A 266 -2.92 19.99 6.47
N GLN A 267 -3.45 18.82 6.85
CA GLN A 267 -2.98 17.53 6.33
C GLN A 267 -3.26 17.36 4.83
N LEU A 268 -4.38 17.89 4.34
CA LEU A 268 -4.71 17.84 2.91
C LEU A 268 -3.76 18.73 2.09
N ILE A 269 -3.44 19.94 2.57
CA ILE A 269 -2.41 20.79 1.94
C ILE A 269 -1.07 20.06 1.87
N GLN A 270 -0.68 19.43 2.97
CA GLN A 270 0.53 18.62 3.05
C GLN A 270 0.52 17.50 1.99
N LEU A 271 -0.55 16.71 1.94
CA LEU A 271 -0.72 15.65 0.95
C LEU A 271 -0.67 16.18 -0.48
N SER A 272 -1.35 17.31 -0.77
CA SER A 272 -1.35 17.93 -2.10
C SER A 272 0.06 18.32 -2.55
N ILE A 273 0.88 18.91 -1.67
CA ILE A 273 2.27 19.25 -1.99
C ILE A 273 3.07 17.98 -2.27
N LEU A 274 2.89 16.93 -1.46
CA LEU A 274 3.57 15.65 -1.67
C LEU A 274 3.17 15.01 -3.01
N CYS A 275 1.89 15.07 -3.38
CA CYS A 275 1.39 14.57 -4.67
C CYS A 275 1.99 15.36 -5.84
N ILE A 276 2.07 16.70 -5.76
CA ILE A 276 2.66 17.53 -6.81
C ILE A 276 4.14 17.17 -7.02
N LEU A 277 4.90 16.98 -5.94
CA LEU A 277 6.31 16.57 -6.01
C LEU A 277 6.46 15.14 -6.53
N GLY A 278 5.60 14.22 -6.10
CA GLY A 278 5.65 12.80 -6.47
C GLY A 278 5.24 12.52 -7.92
N PHE A 279 4.20 13.20 -8.42
CA PHE A 279 3.72 13.08 -9.81
C PHE A 279 4.53 13.90 -10.81
N SER A 280 5.49 14.69 -10.35
CA SER A 280 6.37 15.46 -11.24
C SER A 280 7.16 14.52 -12.16
N PRO A 281 7.18 14.79 -13.49
CA PRO A 281 7.94 13.98 -14.45
C PRO A 281 9.47 14.21 -14.33
N ILE A 282 9.88 15.25 -13.60
CA ILE A 282 11.28 15.66 -13.48
C ILE A 282 11.99 14.75 -12.47
N LEU A 283 13.03 14.04 -12.90
CA LEU A 283 13.81 13.11 -12.07
C LEU A 283 14.37 13.77 -10.81
N TYR A 284 14.82 15.03 -10.92
CA TYR A 284 15.38 15.79 -9.80
C TYR A 284 14.36 16.10 -8.70
N THR A 285 13.07 16.22 -9.03
CA THR A 285 12.01 16.48 -8.03
C THR A 285 11.84 15.30 -7.08
N LYS A 286 12.00 14.07 -7.58
CA LYS A 286 11.93 12.84 -6.77
C LYS A 286 13.07 12.75 -5.76
N LEU A 287 14.23 13.35 -6.06
CA LEU A 287 15.37 13.43 -5.14
C LEU A 287 15.06 14.27 -3.89
N ILE A 288 14.18 15.26 -4.01
CA ILE A 288 13.82 16.19 -2.92
C ILE A 288 12.75 15.57 -2.00
N LEU A 289 12.02 14.55 -2.47
CA LEU A 289 10.92 13.92 -1.73
C LEU A 289 11.29 13.50 -0.29
N PRO A 290 12.43 12.83 -0.03
CA PRO A 290 12.82 12.44 1.33
C PRO A 290 13.04 13.64 2.26
N ILE A 291 13.67 14.69 1.75
CA ILE A 291 13.93 15.92 2.50
C ILE A 291 12.61 16.58 2.84
N TRP A 292 11.67 16.61 1.89
CA TRP A 292 10.34 17.15 2.11
C TRP A 292 9.59 16.40 3.20
N LEU A 293 9.61 15.05 3.21
CA LEU A 293 9.01 14.25 4.27
C LEU A 293 9.55 14.59 5.66
N VAL A 294 10.88 14.77 5.79
CA VAL A 294 11.50 15.19 7.05
C VAL A 294 11.00 16.58 7.49
N VAL A 295 10.89 17.52 6.55
CA VAL A 295 10.34 18.87 6.81
C VAL A 295 8.89 18.77 7.28
N MET A 296 8.07 17.90 6.70
CA MET A 296 6.68 17.69 7.13
C MET A 296 6.58 17.16 8.57
N VAL A 297 7.46 16.23 8.95
CA VAL A 297 7.55 15.74 10.34
C VAL A 297 7.98 16.86 11.28
N ALA A 298 8.97 17.67 10.90
CA ALA A 298 9.40 18.83 11.68
C ALA A 298 8.29 19.88 11.82
N PHE A 299 7.53 20.14 10.76
CA PHE A 299 6.36 21.01 10.76
C PHE A 299 5.32 20.53 11.78
N ARG A 300 5.02 19.22 11.78
CA ARG A 300 4.10 18.61 12.77
C ARG A 300 4.58 18.84 14.20
N TYR A 301 5.86 18.66 14.48
CA TYR A 301 6.37 18.78 15.85
C TYR A 301 6.50 20.22 16.34
N ARG A 302 6.82 21.18 15.45
CA ARG A 302 7.11 22.58 15.85
C ARG A 302 5.94 23.54 15.67
N ILE A 303 5.16 23.40 14.60
CA ILE A 303 4.16 24.40 14.19
C ILE A 303 2.76 23.98 14.67
N LEU A 304 2.43 22.71 14.54
CA LEU A 304 1.13 22.19 14.94
C LEU A 304 0.76 22.42 16.42
N PRO A 305 1.66 22.21 17.42
CA PRO A 305 1.33 22.49 18.81
C PRO A 305 1.15 23.98 19.13
N LYS A 306 1.56 24.89 18.23
CA LYS A 306 1.29 26.33 18.36
C LYS A 306 -0.12 26.71 17.89
N ILE A 307 -0.71 25.93 16.97
CA ILE A 307 -2.03 26.21 16.35
C ILE A 307 -3.17 25.48 17.09
N ILE A 308 -2.89 24.27 17.58
CA ILE A 308 -3.86 23.39 18.25
C ILE A 308 -3.30 22.98 19.61
N ALA A 309 -4.11 23.12 20.67
CA ALA A 309 -3.71 22.73 22.00
C ALA A 309 -3.29 21.24 22.04
N THR A 310 -2.21 20.95 22.77
CA THR A 310 -1.58 19.62 22.83
C THR A 310 -2.54 18.52 23.30
N LYS A 311 -3.52 18.87 24.15
CA LYS A 311 -4.60 17.96 24.58
C LYS A 311 -5.40 17.41 23.39
N TYR A 312 -5.76 18.27 22.45
CA TYR A 312 -6.54 17.87 21.27
C TYR A 312 -5.72 17.07 20.27
N LEU A 313 -4.43 17.39 20.13
CA LEU A 313 -3.51 16.62 19.29
C LEU A 313 -3.35 15.19 19.78
N ARG A 314 -3.18 15.00 21.10
CA ARG A 314 -3.11 13.65 21.69
C ARG A 314 -4.39 12.85 21.48
N ALA A 315 -5.56 13.49 21.60
CA ALA A 315 -6.84 12.84 21.33
C ALA A 315 -7.00 12.42 19.85
N LEU A 316 -6.46 13.21 18.92
CA LEU A 316 -6.47 12.92 17.48
C LEU A 316 -5.48 11.84 17.05
N ASP A 317 -4.44 11.59 17.85
CA ASP A 317 -3.38 10.61 17.57
C ASP A 317 -3.55 9.29 18.35
N GLN A 318 -4.47 9.20 19.32
CA GLN A 318 -4.53 8.13 20.33
C GLN A 318 -4.88 6.71 19.83
N ARG A 319 -5.14 6.51 18.53
CA ARG A 319 -5.29 5.18 17.90
C ARG A 319 -4.01 4.70 17.19
N LEU A 320 -2.95 5.53 17.12
CA LEU A 320 -1.59 5.15 16.73
C LEU A 320 -0.77 4.68 17.93
#